data_AF-A0A2V6Q1U1-F1
#
_entry.id   AF-A0A2V6Q1U1-F1
#
_cell.length_a   1.000
_cell.length_b   1.000
_cell.length_c   1.000
_cell.angle_alpha   90.00
_cell.angle_beta   90.00
_cell.angle_gamma   90.00
#
_symmetry.space_group_name_H-M   'P 1'
#
loop_
_entity.id
_entity.type
_entity.pdbx_description
1 polymer ?
#
loop_
_entity_poly.entity_id
_entity_poly.type
_entity_poly.pdbx_seq_one_letter_code
_entity_poly.pdbx_strand_id
1 'polypeptide(L)' 'MRRFVFTTVIGLAAVLVAGPALAFQCPKLIKKIDDETSIRFDPAAADARAKAAEAAELHAKGKHPEAEQAAKDGLKLLGM' A
#
# COMPACT_ATOMS: atom_id res chain seq x y z
N MET A 1 -33.85 -17.32 -34.03
CA MET A 1 -33.81 -16.76 -32.66
C MET A 1 -32.89 -17.62 -31.79
N ARG A 2 -32.02 -16.97 -31.00
CA ARG A 2 -31.40 -17.51 -29.78
C ARG A 2 -30.19 -18.46 -29.94
N ARG A 3 -29.09 -18.00 -30.55
CA ARG A 3 -27.82 -18.75 -30.49
C ARG A 3 -26.52 -17.94 -30.33
N PHE A 4 -26.57 -16.67 -29.93
CA PHE A 4 -25.35 -15.83 -29.95
C PHE A 4 -25.22 -14.79 -28.82
N VAL A 5 -25.81 -14.98 -27.64
CA VAL A 5 -25.76 -13.90 -26.62
C VAL A 5 -25.60 -14.41 -25.19
N PHE A 6 -24.74 -15.39 -24.93
CA PHE A 6 -24.37 -15.71 -23.54
C PHE A 6 -23.03 -16.42 -23.53
N THR A 7 -21.91 -15.70 -23.39
CA THR A 7 -20.68 -16.12 -22.67
C THR A 7 -19.45 -15.27 -23.03
N THR A 8 -19.56 -13.93 -22.99
CA THR A 8 -18.38 -13.06 -23.14
C THR A 8 -18.46 -11.83 -22.24
N VAL A 9 -18.76 -12.02 -20.95
CA VAL A 9 -18.61 -10.95 -19.94
C VAL A 9 -18.06 -11.51 -18.62
N ILE A 10 -17.05 -12.39 -18.70
CA ILE A 10 -16.23 -12.77 -17.53
C ILE A 10 -14.83 -12.24 -17.83
N GLY A 11 -14.60 -10.95 -17.58
CA GLY A 11 -13.28 -10.36 -17.86
C GLY A 11 -13.03 -9.00 -17.25
N LEU A 12 -14.03 -8.33 -16.67
CA LEU A 12 -13.87 -6.94 -16.24
C LEU A 12 -14.59 -6.61 -14.92
N ALA A 13 -14.60 -7.54 -13.96
CA ALA A 13 -15.23 -7.32 -12.65
C ALA A 13 -14.25 -7.34 -11.46
N ALA A 14 -12.96 -7.65 -11.67
CA ALA A 14 -11.99 -7.75 -10.59
C ALA A 14 -11.31 -6.42 -10.19
N VAL A 15 -11.52 -5.33 -10.93
CA VAL A 15 -10.84 -4.04 -10.67
C VAL A 15 -11.56 -3.18 -9.61
N LEU A 16 -12.80 -3.51 -9.24
CA LEU A 16 -13.65 -2.63 -8.42
C LEU A 16 -13.75 -3.02 -6.94
N VAL A 17 -13.02 -4.04 -6.47
CA VAL A 17 -13.00 -4.42 -5.03
C VAL A 17 -11.79 -3.82 -4.30
N ALA A 18 -11.23 -2.72 -4.79
CA ALA A 18 -10.42 -1.84 -3.96
C ALA A 18 -11.35 -1.00 -3.07
N GLY A 19 -11.98 -1.66 -2.09
CA GLY A 19 -12.89 -0.99 -1.17
C GLY A 19 -12.19 0.09 -0.32
N PRO A 20 -12.97 0.92 0.41
CA PRO A 20 -12.43 1.96 1.30
C PRO A 20 -11.31 1.46 2.23
N ALA A 21 -11.39 0.19 2.63
CA ALA A 21 -10.41 -0.46 3.50
C ALA A 21 -8.95 -0.39 2.98
N LEU A 22 -8.72 -0.42 1.67
CA LEU A 22 -7.37 -0.32 1.09
C LEU A 22 -6.82 1.11 1.12
N ALA A 23 -7.70 2.12 0.95
CA ALA A 23 -7.30 3.52 0.98
C ALA A 23 -6.77 3.95 2.37
N PHE A 24 -7.30 3.37 3.46
CA PHE A 24 -6.89 3.70 4.82
C PHE A 24 -5.64 2.96 5.32
N GLN A 25 -5.19 1.92 4.60
CA GLN A 25 -4.08 1.08 5.07
C GLN A 25 -2.72 1.78 4.91
N CYS A 26 -2.48 2.46 3.78
CA CYS A 26 -1.20 3.13 3.55
C CYS A 26 -0.90 4.22 4.60
N PRO A 27 -1.83 5.16 4.91
CA PRO A 27 -1.59 6.17 5.95
C PRO A 27 -1.32 5.56 7.33
N LYS A 28 -1.99 4.45 7.66
CA LYS A 28 -1.80 3.74 8.92
C LYS A 28 -0.41 3.13 9.04
N LEU A 29 0.08 2.48 7.97
CA LEU A 29 1.42 1.89 7.95
C LEU A 29 2.52 2.95 8.00
N ILE A 30 2.37 4.04 7.25
CA ILE A 30 3.29 5.20 7.28
C ILE A 30 3.37 5.76 8.71
N LYS A 31 2.21 6.04 9.33
CA LYS A 31 2.17 6.53 10.71
C LYS A 31 2.86 5.56 11.68
N LYS A 32 2.68 4.25 11.51
CA LYS A 32 3.35 3.26 12.36
C LYS A 32 4.87 3.35 12.25
N ILE A 33 5.41 3.55 11.04
CA ILE A 33 6.85 3.78 10.85
C ILE A 33 7.28 5.06 11.56
N ASP A 34 6.53 6.15 11.40
CA ASP A 34 6.84 7.44 12.06
C ASP A 34 6.86 7.31 13.58
N ASP A 35 5.85 6.65 14.15
CA ASP A 35 5.72 6.42 15.59
C ASP A 35 6.90 5.59 16.13
N GLU A 36 7.27 4.51 15.43
CA GLU A 36 8.36 3.60 15.83
C GLU A 36 9.75 4.21 15.66
N THR A 37 9.92 5.04 14.64
CA THR A 37 11.19 5.73 14.39
C THR A 37 11.34 7.00 15.23
N SER A 38 10.26 7.49 15.87
CA SER A 38 10.30 8.70 16.71
C SER A 38 11.27 8.60 17.89
N ILE A 39 11.53 7.39 18.37
CA ILE A 39 12.42 7.08 19.49
C ILE A 39 13.65 6.25 19.09
N ARG A 40 13.80 5.89 17.80
CA ARG A 40 14.92 5.10 17.28
C ARG A 40 15.84 5.98 16.42
N PHE A 41 17.13 5.92 16.71
CA PHE A 41 18.16 6.77 16.09
C PHE A 41 19.27 5.96 15.42
N ASP A 42 19.02 4.69 15.14
CA ASP A 42 19.93 3.79 14.42
C ASP A 42 19.72 3.87 12.89
N PRO A 43 20.63 3.28 12.08
CA PRO A 43 20.51 3.30 10.63
C PRO A 43 19.21 2.68 10.09
N ALA A 44 18.67 1.65 10.75
CA ALA A 44 17.42 1.03 10.31
C ALA A 44 16.23 1.99 10.48
N ALA A 45 16.25 2.85 11.49
CA ALA A 45 15.27 3.92 11.64
C ALA A 45 15.36 4.95 10.51
N ALA A 46 16.57 5.30 10.05
CA ALA A 46 16.75 6.20 8.91
C ALA A 46 16.23 5.57 7.60
N ASP A 47 16.58 4.31 7.34
CA ASP A 47 16.12 3.57 6.16
C ASP A 47 14.59 3.37 6.16
N ALA A 48 14.00 3.09 7.33
CA ALA A 48 12.55 2.99 7.47
C ALA A 48 11.85 4.32 7.22
N ARG A 49 12.39 5.45 7.69
CA ARG A 49 11.86 6.80 7.38
C ARG A 49 11.91 7.10 5.88
N ALA A 50 12.98 6.68 5.19
CA ALA A 50 13.05 6.82 3.73
C ALA A 50 11.94 6.01 3.03
N LYS A 51 11.66 4.79 3.53
CA LYS A 51 10.53 3.97 3.03
C LYS A 51 9.16 4.57 3.34
N ALA A 52 8.99 5.23 4.48
CA ALA A 52 7.76 5.97 4.79
C ALA A 52 7.55 7.14 3.82
N ALA A 53 8.61 7.88 3.48
CA ALA A 53 8.55 8.97 2.50
C ALA A 53 8.22 8.44 1.08
N GLU A 54 8.85 7.34 0.65
CA GLU A 54 8.54 6.66 -0.61
C GLU A 54 7.07 6.22 -0.66
N ALA A 55 6.57 5.61 0.42
CA ALA A 55 5.17 5.18 0.53
C ALA A 55 4.20 6.37 0.46
N ALA A 56 4.52 7.49 1.10
CA ALA A 56 3.71 8.71 1.04
C ALA A 56 3.65 9.29 -0.38
N GLU A 57 4.78 9.31 -1.10
CA GLU A 57 4.85 9.76 -2.49
C GLU A 57 4.04 8.85 -3.42
N LEU A 58 4.18 7.53 -3.28
CA LEU A 58 3.40 6.55 -4.05
C LEU A 58 1.90 6.68 -3.77
N HIS A 59 1.53 6.88 -2.50
CA HIS A 59 0.14 7.10 -2.10
C HIS A 59 -0.43 8.36 -2.75
N ALA A 60 0.31 9.48 -2.73
CA ALA A 60 -0.09 10.73 -3.37
C ALA A 60 -0.29 10.57 -4.89
N LYS A 61 0.42 9.62 -5.52
CA LYS A 61 0.27 9.26 -6.94
C LYS A 61 -0.86 8.25 -7.21
N GLY A 62 -1.62 7.83 -6.19
CA GLY A 62 -2.67 6.81 -6.31
C GLY A 62 -2.15 5.37 -6.46
N LYS A 63 -0.84 5.16 -6.30
CA LYS A 63 -0.19 3.84 -6.40
C LYS A 63 -0.30 3.09 -5.06
N HIS A 64 -1.52 2.74 -4.69
CA HIS A 64 -1.80 2.15 -3.36
C HIS A 64 -1.10 0.81 -3.10
N PRO A 65 -1.05 -0.16 -4.04
CA PRO A 65 -0.33 -1.41 -3.83
C PRO A 65 1.16 -1.20 -3.56
N GLU A 66 1.79 -0.30 -4.33
CA GLU A 66 3.21 0.01 -4.20
C GLU A 66 3.49 0.80 -2.91
N ALA A 67 2.62 1.75 -2.55
CA ALA A 67 2.72 2.48 -1.29
C ALA A 67 2.63 1.54 -0.07
N GLU A 68 1.67 0.60 -0.08
CA GLU A 68 1.52 -0.38 0.98
C GLU A 68 2.76 -1.28 1.09
N GLN A 69 3.30 -1.72 -0.06
CA GLN A 69 4.50 -2.55 -0.08
C GLN A 69 5.73 -1.80 0.45
N ALA A 70 5.96 -0.56 0.01
CA ALA A 70 7.05 0.27 0.50
C ALA A 70 6.97 0.47 2.02
N ALA A 71 5.78 0.74 2.56
CA ALA A 71 5.58 0.88 4.01
C ALA A 71 5.83 -0.45 4.76
N LYS A 72 5.39 -1.59 4.23
CA LYS A 72 5.68 -2.91 4.81
C LYS A 72 7.18 -3.20 4.85
N ASP A 73 7.91 -2.85 3.79
CA ASP A 73 9.37 -3.04 3.77
C ASP A 73 10.07 -2.11 4.76
N GLY A 74 9.57 -0.90 4.96
CA GLY A 74 10.00 -0.02 6.06
C GLY A 74 9.81 -0.65 7.45
N LEU A 75 8.65 -1.28 7.70
CA LEU A 75 8.38 -1.97 8.96
C LEU A 75 9.28 -3.19 9.19
N LYS A 76 9.62 -3.94 8.14
CA LYS A 76 10.56 -5.07 8.25
C LYS A 76 11.95 -4.63 8.69
N LEU A 77 12.42 -3.46 8.23
CA LEU A 77 13.70 -2.89 8.67
C LEU A 77 13.71 -2.63 10.18
N LEU A 78 12.53 -2.32 10.75
CA LEU A 78 12.34 -2.12 12.19
C LEU A 78 12.08 -3.41 12.98
N GLY A 79 12.05 -4.57 12.30
CA GLY A 79 11.80 -5.88 12.91
C GLY A 79 10.33 -6.19 13.19
N MET A 80 9.40 -5.67 12.38
CA MET A 80 7.95 -5.88 12.49
C MET A 80 7.38 -6.65 11.31
#